data_AF-A0A918P3F8-F1
#
_entry.id   AF-A0A918P3F8-F1
#
_cell.length_a   1.000
_cell.length_b   1.000
_cell.length_c   1.000
_cell.angle_alpha   90.00
_cell.angle_beta   90.00
_cell.angle_gamma   90.00
#
_symmetry.space_group_name_H-M   'P 1'
#
loop_
_entity.id
_entity.type
_entity.pdbx_description
1 polymer ?
#
loop_
_entity_poly.entity_id
_entity_poly.type
_entity_poly.pdbx_seq_one_letter_code
_entity_poly.pdbx_strand_id
1 'polypeptide(L)' 'MVRMKYDTRTQDYVNRRTAEGLSEKDIIRCLKRFVAREVYHRLPQFTWQPGSVRDSGSRFP' A
#
# COMPACT_ATOMS: atom_id res chain seq x y z
N MET A 1 -7.29 4.27 -8.68
CA MET A 1 -8.21 5.42 -8.86
C MET A 1 -9.51 5.29 -8.07
N VAL A 2 -9.59 4.41 -7.04
CA VAL A 2 -10.78 4.31 -6.19
C VAL A 2 -10.70 5.29 -5.01
N ARG A 3 -9.54 5.44 -4.35
CA ARG A 3 -9.43 6.34 -3.18
C ARG A 3 -9.58 7.84 -3.47
N MET A 4 -9.09 8.35 -4.60
CA MET A 4 -9.24 9.78 -4.96
C MET A 4 -10.70 10.20 -5.18
N LYS A 5 -11.60 9.26 -5.50
CA LYS A 5 -13.00 9.57 -5.80
C LYS A 5 -13.91 9.53 -4.55
N TYR A 6 -13.50 8.79 -3.51
CA TYR A 6 -14.34 8.55 -2.31
C TYR A 6 -13.77 9.12 -1.01
N ASP A 7 -12.49 9.47 -0.96
CA ASP A 7 -11.83 9.97 0.26
C ASP A 7 -11.64 11.49 0.18
N THR A 8 -12.48 12.24 0.90
CA THR A 8 -12.46 13.72 0.94
C THR A 8 -11.08 14.25 1.36
N ARG A 9 -10.39 13.56 2.26
CA ARG A 9 -9.04 13.93 2.72
C ARG A 9 -8.00 13.84 1.60
N THR A 10 -8.20 12.91 0.65
CA THR A 10 -7.38 12.79 -0.54
C THR A 10 -7.67 13.92 -1.53
N GLN A 11 -8.93 14.35 -1.66
CA GLN A 11 -9.32 15.47 -2.52
C GLN A 11 -8.74 16.80 -2.03
N ASP A 12 -8.80 17.08 -0.74
CA ASP A 12 -8.19 18.29 -0.17
C ASP A 12 -6.66 18.30 -0.36
N TYR A 13 -6.03 17.14 -0.24
CA TYR A 13 -4.60 16.99 -0.51
C TYR A 13 -4.29 17.27 -1.98
N VAL A 14 -5.11 16.76 -2.91
CA VAL A 14 -4.96 17.03 -4.35
C VAL A 14 -5.15 18.52 -4.63
N ASN A 15 -6.22 19.14 -4.13
CA ASN A 15 -6.50 20.56 -4.32
C ASN A 15 -5.35 21.45 -3.80
N ARG A 16 -4.82 21.15 -2.62
CA ARG A 16 -3.66 21.86 -2.05
C ARG A 16 -2.41 21.70 -2.92
N ARG A 17 -2.11 20.49 -3.40
CA ARG A 17 -0.93 20.23 -4.25
C ARG A 17 -1.08 20.79 -5.67
N THR A 18 -2.30 20.84 -6.20
CA THR A 18 -2.61 21.51 -7.46
C THR A 18 -2.43 23.02 -7.33
N ALA A 19 -2.83 23.62 -6.19
CA ALA A 19 -2.57 25.03 -5.88
C ALA A 19 -1.07 25.33 -5.70
N GLU A 20 -0.28 24.36 -5.22
CA GLU A 20 1.19 24.43 -5.18
C GLU A 20 1.86 24.29 -6.58
N GLY A 21 1.09 24.09 -7.65
CA GLY A 21 1.59 24.02 -9.03
C GLY A 21 2.15 22.65 -9.43
N LEU A 22 1.94 21.60 -8.64
CA LEU A 22 2.34 20.24 -9.03
C LEU A 22 1.41 19.68 -10.10
N SER A 23 2.00 18.93 -11.04
CA SER A 23 1.21 18.20 -12.03
C SER A 23 0.39 17.11 -11.35
N GLU A 24 -0.83 16.88 -11.84
CA GLU A 24 -1.72 15.81 -11.37
C GLU A 24 -1.00 14.44 -11.33
N LYS A 25 -0.09 14.19 -12.27
CA LYS A 25 0.73 12.96 -12.31
C LYS A 25 1.65 12.82 -11.10
N ASP A 26 2.26 13.92 -10.64
CA ASP A 26 3.13 13.93 -9.46
C ASP A 26 2.32 13.80 -8.18
N ILE A 27 1.15 14.41 -8.13
CA ILE A 27 0.20 14.28 -7.03
C ILE A 27 -0.24 12.82 -6.86
N ILE A 28 -0.64 12.17 -7.96
CA ILE A 28 -1.01 10.74 -7.98
C ILE A 28 0.17 9.86 -7.56
N ARG A 29 1.39 10.18 -8.02
CA ARG A 29 2.61 9.45 -7.63
C ARG A 29 2.86 9.55 -6.13
N CYS A 30 2.77 10.75 -5.55
CA CYS A 30 2.89 10.97 -4.10
C CYS A 30 1.83 10.20 -3.32
N LEU A 31 0.58 10.23 -3.78
CA LEU A 31 -0.53 9.51 -3.15
C LEU A 31 -0.33 8.00 -3.15
N LYS A 32 0.04 7.42 -4.30
CA LYS A 32 0.35 5.99 -4.40
C LYS A 32 1.48 5.61 -3.44
N ARG A 33 2.55 6.41 -3.36
CA ARG A 33 3.69 6.16 -2.48
C ARG A 33 3.31 6.27 -1.00
N PHE A 34 2.45 7.21 -0.64
CA PHE A 34 1.94 7.36 0.72
C PHE A 34 1.14 6.12 1.14
N VAL A 35 0.18 5.69 0.31
CA VAL A 35 -0.63 4.49 0.58
C VAL A 35 0.25 3.24 0.66
N ALA A 36 1.21 3.08 -0.24
CA ALA A 36 2.13 1.93 -0.19
C ALA A 36 2.93 1.87 1.11
N ARG A 37 3.40 3.02 1.62
CA ARG A 37 4.09 3.11 2.91
C ARG A 37 3.18 2.80 4.09
N GLU A 38 1.96 3.33 4.06
CA GLU A 38 0.95 3.09 5.10
C GLU A 38 0.58 1.61 5.18
N VAL A 39 0.38 0.95 4.03
CA VAL A 39 0.10 -0.48 3.95
C VAL A 39 1.31 -1.29 4.40
N TYR A 40 2.50 -0.97 3.91
CA TYR A 40 3.73 -1.67 4.32
C TYR A 40 3.95 -1.63 5.83
N HIS A 41 3.69 -0.49 6.47
CA HIS A 41 3.81 -0.35 7.92
C HIS A 41 2.75 -1.13 8.70
N ARG A 42 1.55 -1.32 8.11
CA ARG A 42 0.45 -2.08 8.71
C ARG A 42 0.55 -3.58 8.46
N LEU A 43 1.36 -4.02 7.50
CA LEU A 43 1.55 -5.44 7.27
C LEU A 43 2.26 -6.01 8.51
N PRO A 44 1.70 -7.06 9.13
CA PRO A 44 2.46 -7.81 10.11
C PRO A 44 3.71 -8.29 9.38
N GLN A 45 4.86 -7.88 9.91
CA GLN A 45 6.15 -8.37 9.45
C GLN A 45 6.07 -9.89 9.43
N PHE A 46 5.97 -10.44 8.21
CA PHE A 46 6.00 -11.87 7.98
C PHE A 46 7.43 -12.30 8.28
N THR A 47 7.72 -12.43 9.57
CA THR A 47 8.89 -13.14 10.03
C THR A 47 8.64 -14.56 9.57
N TRP A 48 9.34 -14.99 8.53
CA TRP A 48 9.34 -16.38 8.14
C TRP A 48 9.69 -17.19 9.39
N GLN A 49 8.71 -17.88 9.96
CA GLN A 49 8.90 -18.72 11.15
C GLN A 49 9.60 -19.98 10.68
N PRO A 50 10.89 -20.20 11.00
CA PRO A 50 11.56 -21.46 10.72
C PRO A 50 10.96 -22.50 11.67
N GLY A 51 9.88 -23.16 11.28
CA GLY A 51 9.21 -24.10 12.18
C GLY A 51 7.90 -24.70 11.68
N SER A 52 7.31 -24.19 10.59
CA SER A 52 6.12 -24.82 10.01
C SER A 52 6.41 -25.85 8.91
N VAL A 53 7.67 -26.30 8.78
CA VAL A 53 8.01 -27.51 8.02
C VAL A 53 7.45 -28.69 8.81
N ARG A 54 6.15 -28.94 8.69
CA ARG A 54 5.62 -30.28 8.88
C ARG A 54 6.09 -31.06 7.66
N ASP A 55 7.21 -31.74 7.82
CA ASP A 55 7.51 -32.95 7.07
C ASP A 55 6.35 -33.92 7.31
N SER A 56 5.26 -33.77 6.56
CA SER A 56 4.38 -34.88 6.27
C SER A 56 5.06 -35.64 5.14
N GLY A 57 5.98 -36.52 5.53
CA GLY A 57 6.38 -37.67 4.71
C GLY A 57 5.16 -38.55 4.46
N SER A 58 4.24 -38.09 3.62
CA SER A 58 3.26 -38.96 2.98
C SER A 58 3.98 -39.60 1.81
N ARG A 59 4.59 -40.74 2.13
CA ARG A 59 4.80 -41.88 1.24
C ARG A 59 3.64 -41.95 0.24
N PHE A 60 3.87 -41.48 -0.98
CA PHE A 60 3.03 -41.82 -2.12
C PHE A 60 3.38 -43.27 -2.52
N PRO A 61 2.38 -44.13 -2.81
CA PRO A 61 2.63 -45.40 -3.47
C PRO A 61 3.11 -45.20 -4.91
#